data_AF-A0A2T2XM42-F1
#
_entry.id   AF-A0A2T2XM42-F1
#
_cell.length_a   1.000
_cell.length_b   1.000
_cell.length_c   1.000
_cell.angle_alpha   90.00
_cell.angle_beta   90.00
_cell.angle_gamma   90.00
#
_symmetry.space_group_name_H-M   'P 1'
#
loop_
_entity.id
_entity.type
_entity.pdbx_description
1 polymer ?
#
loop_
_entity_poly.entity_id
_entity_poly.type
_entity_poly.pdbx_seq_one_letter_code
_entity_poly.pdbx_strand_id
1 'polypeptide(L)'
;MNLDSPPYILDNDEACVATIQDNWTKSKSQNKEDLTLHLELFPEPFIGRVDAPIVLLNLNPGFDVQSDPDWHRKSIMREAVADNLSRRAQEYPFYLLRPDFVGSAIAKWWRTLLAPWIADHPDNLKQVARSVLAVELFPYHSKKYGRYRARDAIVCL
;
A
#
# COMPACT_ATOMS: atom_id res chain seq x y z
N MET A 1 11.89 -3.26 10.48
CA MET A 1 11.61 -2.00 9.74
C MET A 1 11.74 -0.80 10.64
N ASN A 2 12.59 0.14 10.24
CA ASN A 2 12.68 1.48 10.81
C ASN A 2 11.67 2.41 10.11
N LEU A 3 10.71 2.95 10.85
CA LEU A 3 9.76 3.95 10.34
C LEU A 3 10.15 5.39 10.71
N ASP A 4 11.27 5.62 11.38
CA ASP A 4 11.65 6.92 11.94
C ASP A 4 12.08 7.92 10.86
N SER A 5 12.72 7.46 9.78
CA SER A 5 13.15 8.30 8.66
C SER A 5 13.21 7.54 7.34
N PRO A 6 12.90 8.18 6.20
CA PRO A 6 13.06 7.57 4.89
C PRO A 6 14.54 7.38 4.50
N PRO A 7 14.87 6.48 3.55
CA PRO A 7 13.94 5.64 2.79
C PRO A 7 13.33 4.52 3.65
N TYR A 8 12.02 4.31 3.51
CA TYR A 8 11.30 3.27 4.23
C TYR A 8 11.34 1.98 3.42
N ILE A 9 12.26 1.08 3.76
CA ILE A 9 12.46 -0.20 3.09
C ILE A 9 12.20 -1.33 4.11
N LEU A 10 11.53 -2.41 3.68
CA LEU A 10 11.35 -3.61 4.51
C LEU A 10 12.70 -4.31 4.62
N ASP A 11 12.95 -4.94 5.77
CA ASP A 11 14.30 -5.46 6.09
C ASP A 11 14.79 -6.50 5.06
N ASN A 12 13.88 -7.19 4.35
CA ASN A 12 14.20 -8.17 3.32
C ASN A 12 14.20 -7.60 1.88
N ASP A 13 13.79 -6.35 1.69
CA ASP A 13 13.51 -5.78 0.37
C ASP A 13 14.66 -5.00 -0.25
N GLU A 14 15.73 -4.72 0.51
CA GLU A 14 16.84 -3.89 0.05
C GLU A 14 17.41 -4.34 -1.30
N ALA A 15 17.71 -5.64 -1.44
CA ALA A 15 18.26 -6.19 -2.67
C ALA A 15 17.29 -6.12 -3.86
N CYS A 16 16.01 -6.34 -3.59
CA CYS A 16 14.93 -6.30 -4.58
C CYS A 16 14.70 -4.86 -5.08
N VAL A 17 14.59 -3.91 -4.16
CA VAL A 17 14.46 -2.47 -4.45
C VAL A 17 15.66 -1.97 -5.28
N ALA A 18 16.88 -2.30 -4.88
CA ALA A 18 18.09 -1.91 -5.61
C ALA A 18 18.08 -2.46 -7.04
N THR A 19 17.67 -3.72 -7.23
CA THR A 19 17.58 -4.34 -8.57
C THR A 19 16.53 -3.66 -9.44
N ILE A 20 15.37 -3.32 -8.88
CA ILE A 20 14.30 -2.64 -9.61
C ILE A 20 14.73 -1.25 -10.04
N GLN A 21 15.35 -0.48 -9.14
CA GLN A 21 15.87 0.85 -9.46
C GLN A 21 16.96 0.80 -10.56
N ASP A 22 17.86 -0.17 -10.49
CA ASP A 22 18.91 -0.36 -11.51
C ASP A 22 18.30 -0.71 -12.88
N ASN A 23 17.35 -1.64 -12.92
CA ASN A 23 16.63 -2.03 -14.13
C ASN A 23 15.91 -0.85 -14.79
N TRP A 24 15.28 0.02 -14.00
CA TRP A 24 14.56 1.17 -14.53
C TRP A 24 15.48 2.30 -14.97
N THR A 25 16.58 2.53 -14.25
CA THR A 25 17.62 3.47 -14.68
C THR A 25 18.13 3.10 -16.07
N LYS A 26 18.36 1.80 -16.30
CA LYS A 26 18.84 1.24 -17.57
C LYS A 26 17.76 1.14 -18.66
N SER A 27 16.48 1.20 -18.30
CA SER A 27 15.38 1.15 -19.27
C SER A 27 15.41 2.36 -20.21
N LYS A 28 15.02 2.16 -21.49
CA LYS A 28 14.80 3.24 -22.46
C LYS A 28 13.34 3.73 -22.50
N SER A 29 12.53 3.34 -21.50
CA SER A 29 11.13 3.78 -21.40
C SER A 29 11.04 5.30 -21.40
N GLN A 30 10.10 5.86 -22.18
CA GLN A 30 9.81 7.30 -22.15
C GLN A 30 9.09 7.75 -20.86
N ASN A 31 8.61 6.81 -20.04
CA ASN A 31 7.84 7.09 -18.82
C ASN A 31 8.60 6.68 -17.54
N LYS A 32 9.89 7.02 -17.43
CA LYS A 32 10.70 6.65 -16.25
C LYS A 32 10.14 7.21 -14.93
N GLU A 33 9.64 8.44 -14.97
CA GLU A 33 9.04 9.09 -13.81
C GLU A 33 7.82 8.33 -13.30
N ASP A 34 7.00 7.76 -14.19
CA ASP A 34 5.81 7.01 -13.78
C ASP A 34 6.15 5.71 -13.05
N LEU A 35 7.31 5.14 -13.38
CA LEU A 35 7.76 3.89 -12.78
C LEU A 35 8.46 4.14 -11.45
N THR A 36 9.10 5.30 -11.26
CA THR A 36 9.96 5.60 -10.10
C THR A 36 9.32 5.23 -8.75
N LEU A 37 10.12 4.57 -7.89
CA LEU A 37 9.71 4.18 -6.54
C LEU A 37 9.73 5.38 -5.60
N HIS A 38 8.63 5.58 -4.88
CA HIS A 38 8.51 6.61 -3.85
C HIS A 38 8.81 6.02 -2.47
N LEU A 39 10.10 5.81 -2.18
CA LEU A 39 10.59 5.22 -0.91
C LEU A 39 10.55 6.19 0.27
N GLU A 40 10.22 7.46 0.02
CA GLU A 40 9.86 8.45 1.03
C GLU A 40 8.45 8.24 1.60
N LEU A 41 7.63 7.40 0.96
CA LEU A 41 6.32 6.98 1.44
C LEU A 41 6.43 5.64 2.18
N PHE A 42 5.52 5.42 3.12
CA PHE A 42 5.49 4.17 3.86
C PHE A 42 5.17 3.00 2.92
N PRO A 43 5.84 1.85 3.06
CA PRO A 43 5.49 0.66 2.30
C PRO A 43 4.19 0.05 2.81
N GLU A 44 3.44 -0.56 1.89
CA GLU A 44 2.16 -1.20 2.15
C GLU A 44 2.17 -2.63 1.60
N PRO A 45 2.89 -3.59 2.21
CA PRO A 45 2.91 -5.00 1.75
C PRO A 45 1.55 -5.69 1.84
N PHE A 46 0.76 -5.30 2.82
CA PHE A 46 -0.62 -5.72 2.96
C PHE A 46 -1.39 -4.70 3.80
N ILE A 47 -2.72 -4.73 3.72
CA ILE A 47 -3.63 -3.92 4.54
C ILE A 47 -4.76 -4.83 5.02
N GLY A 48 -4.93 -4.96 6.34
CA GLY A 48 -5.94 -5.83 6.94
C GLY A 48 -5.38 -6.91 7.84
N ARG A 49 -6.26 -7.78 8.33
CA ARG A 49 -5.87 -8.93 9.17
C ARG A 49 -5.44 -10.10 8.27
N VAL A 50 -4.35 -10.78 8.63
CA VAL A 50 -3.76 -11.86 7.82
C VAL A 50 -4.64 -13.11 7.69
N ASP A 51 -5.60 -13.28 8.59
CA ASP A 51 -6.59 -14.36 8.63
C ASP A 51 -7.98 -13.90 8.17
N ALA A 52 -8.05 -12.81 7.40
CA ALA A 52 -9.29 -12.36 6.80
C ALA A 52 -9.85 -13.43 5.85
N PRO A 53 -11.18 -13.65 5.81
CA PRO A 53 -11.80 -14.63 4.92
C PRO A 53 -11.71 -14.25 3.44
N ILE A 54 -11.51 -12.97 3.11
CA ILE A 54 -11.41 -12.48 1.74
C ILE A 54 -10.02 -11.88 1.53
N VAL A 55 -9.28 -12.42 0.56
CA VAL A 55 -7.97 -11.90 0.15
C VAL A 55 -8.09 -11.23 -1.22
N LEU A 56 -7.70 -9.96 -1.28
CA LEU A 56 -7.63 -9.14 -2.47
C LEU A 56 -6.16 -9.05 -2.89
N LEU A 57 -5.85 -9.50 -4.11
CA LEU A 57 -4.50 -9.44 -4.65
C LEU A 57 -4.37 -8.19 -5.51
N ASN A 58 -3.40 -7.35 -5.18
CA ASN A 58 -3.13 -6.11 -5.88
C ASN A 58 -1.67 -6.08 -6.36
N LEU A 59 -1.36 -5.15 -7.28
CA LEU A 59 -0.03 -5.04 -7.87
C LEU A 59 0.92 -4.29 -6.94
N ASN A 60 0.75 -2.98 -6.85
CA ASN A 60 1.46 -2.14 -5.90
C ASN A 60 0.62 -0.90 -5.57
N PRO A 61 0.93 -0.19 -4.46
CA PRO A 61 0.28 1.06 -4.15
C PRO A 61 0.48 2.10 -5.26
N GLY A 62 -0.62 2.72 -5.69
CA GLY A 62 -0.58 3.80 -6.66
C GLY A 62 -0.12 5.10 -6.00
N PHE A 63 0.79 5.83 -6.65
CA PHE A 63 1.22 7.16 -6.19
C PHE A 63 0.34 8.28 -6.74
N ASP A 64 -0.29 9.03 -5.84
CA ASP A 64 -0.98 10.28 -6.11
C ASP A 64 -0.16 11.48 -5.59
N VAL A 65 0.34 12.29 -6.52
CA VAL A 65 1.20 13.44 -6.23
C VAL A 65 0.53 14.54 -5.41
N GLN A 66 -0.81 14.62 -5.42
CA GLN A 66 -1.56 15.66 -4.72
C GLN A 66 -1.95 15.24 -3.30
N SER A 67 -2.11 13.94 -3.05
CA SER A 67 -2.61 13.39 -1.79
C SER A 67 -1.49 12.77 -0.95
N ASP A 68 -0.66 11.90 -1.53
CA ASP A 68 0.19 11.00 -0.73
C ASP A 68 1.28 11.71 0.07
N PRO A 69 2.00 12.73 -0.48
CA PRO A 69 3.00 13.45 0.30
C PRO A 69 2.45 14.07 1.58
N ASP A 70 1.19 14.53 1.56
CA ASP A 70 0.57 15.16 2.73
C ASP A 70 0.04 14.12 3.71
N TRP A 71 -0.55 13.03 3.22
CA TRP A 71 -1.04 11.95 4.09
C TRP A 71 0.08 11.21 4.79
N HIS A 72 1.18 10.89 4.10
CA HIS A 72 2.31 10.18 4.68
C HIS A 72 3.12 11.01 5.70
N ARG A 73 2.90 12.34 5.77
CA ARG A 73 3.44 13.19 6.84
C ARG A 73 2.60 13.20 8.11
N LYS A 74 1.34 12.75 8.06
CA LYS A 74 0.44 12.77 9.22
C LYS A 74 0.80 11.65 10.19
N SER A 75 0.78 11.94 11.49
CA SER A 75 0.99 10.94 12.55
C SER A 75 -0.02 9.79 12.44
N ILE A 76 -1.26 10.09 12.07
CA ILE A 76 -2.33 9.10 11.91
C ILE A 76 -2.02 8.02 10.86
N MET A 77 -1.33 8.40 9.77
CA MET A 77 -0.92 7.47 8.73
C MET A 77 0.20 6.56 9.24
N ARG A 78 1.21 7.16 9.89
CA ARG A 78 2.31 6.44 10.54
C ARG A 78 1.81 5.42 11.56
N GLU A 79 0.88 5.84 12.42
CA GLU A 79 0.26 4.98 13.44
C GLU A 79 -0.48 3.82 12.80
N ALA A 80 -1.33 4.09 11.80
CA ALA A 80 -2.10 3.05 11.09
C ALA A 80 -1.20 2.04 10.37
N VAL A 81 -0.15 2.49 9.69
CA VAL A 81 0.82 1.61 9.04
C VAL A 81 1.57 0.78 10.08
N ALA A 82 2.08 1.40 11.15
CA ALA A 82 2.79 0.70 12.20
C ALA A 82 1.90 -0.37 12.87
N ASP A 83 0.64 -0.02 13.16
CA ASP A 83 -0.38 -0.93 13.69
C ASP A 83 -0.60 -2.14 12.78
N ASN A 84 -0.78 -1.90 11.49
CA ASN A 84 -1.03 -2.93 10.49
C ASN A 84 0.17 -3.88 10.35
N LEU A 85 1.38 -3.34 10.21
CA LEU A 85 2.61 -4.12 10.07
C LEU A 85 2.92 -4.95 11.33
N SER A 86 2.61 -4.41 12.51
CA SER A 86 2.74 -5.13 13.80
C SER A 86 1.55 -6.04 14.11
N ARG A 87 0.55 -6.12 13.21
CA ARG A 87 -0.65 -6.96 13.33
C ARG A 87 -1.44 -6.71 14.61
N ARG A 88 -1.45 -5.46 15.09
CA ARG A 88 -2.23 -5.10 16.28
C ARG A 88 -3.73 -5.22 16.00
N ALA A 89 -4.47 -5.68 16.99
CA ALA A 89 -5.93 -5.74 16.91
C ALA A 89 -6.48 -4.31 16.77
N GLN A 90 -7.30 -4.08 15.75
CA GLN A 90 -7.90 -2.78 15.44
C GLN A 90 -9.41 -2.92 15.24
N GLU A 91 -10.15 -1.84 15.48
CA GLU A 91 -11.57 -1.82 15.14
C GLU A 91 -11.80 -1.95 13.62
N TYR A 92 -10.91 -1.33 12.84
CA TYR A 92 -10.84 -1.38 11.38
C TYR A 92 -9.46 -1.91 10.94
N PRO A 93 -9.24 -3.24 10.92
CA PRO A 93 -7.97 -3.82 10.48
C PRO A 93 -7.56 -3.36 9.08
N PHE A 94 -8.53 -3.24 8.16
CA PHE A 94 -8.34 -2.51 6.92
C PHE A 94 -8.42 -0.99 7.17
N TYR A 95 -7.32 -0.40 7.63
CA TYR A 95 -7.32 0.97 8.20
C TYR A 95 -7.78 2.06 7.24
N LEU A 96 -7.69 1.85 5.92
CA LEU A 96 -8.20 2.79 4.91
C LEU A 96 -9.74 2.94 4.92
N LEU A 97 -10.45 2.04 5.60
CA LEU A 97 -11.89 2.16 5.86
C LEU A 97 -12.23 2.91 7.15
N ARG A 98 -11.23 3.33 7.95
CA ARG A 98 -11.49 4.19 9.11
C ARG A 98 -12.10 5.54 8.66
N PRO A 99 -13.00 6.15 9.46
CA PRO A 99 -13.65 7.41 9.10
C PRO A 99 -12.70 8.61 8.94
N ASP A 100 -11.59 8.62 9.67
CA ASP A 100 -10.55 9.66 9.64
C ASP A 100 -9.69 9.62 8.36
N PHE A 101 -9.75 8.55 7.57
CA PHE A 101 -9.05 8.42 6.28
C PHE A 101 -9.86 8.91 5.07
N VAL A 102 -11.12 9.34 5.23
CA VAL A 102 -12.02 9.70 4.10
C VAL A 102 -11.42 10.73 3.13
N GLY A 103 -10.52 11.61 3.60
CA GLY A 103 -9.86 12.60 2.75
C GLY A 103 -8.63 12.11 1.98
N SER A 104 -8.24 10.84 2.11
CA SER A 104 -7.11 10.24 1.39
C SER A 104 -7.53 9.69 0.03
N ALA A 105 -6.73 9.93 -1.01
CA ALA A 105 -6.99 9.39 -2.35
C ALA A 105 -7.07 7.86 -2.35
N ILE A 106 -6.14 7.18 -1.68
CA ILE A 106 -6.13 5.72 -1.61
C ILE A 106 -7.35 5.19 -0.82
N ALA A 107 -7.76 5.85 0.26
CA ALA A 107 -8.96 5.48 1.01
C ALA A 107 -10.24 5.67 0.19
N LYS A 108 -10.32 6.75 -0.60
CA LYS A 108 -11.43 6.98 -1.53
C LYS A 108 -11.51 5.87 -2.57
N TRP A 109 -10.38 5.48 -3.16
CA TRP A 109 -10.32 4.39 -4.13
C TRP A 109 -10.83 3.06 -3.54
N TRP A 110 -10.33 2.66 -2.37
CA TRP A 110 -10.79 1.45 -1.69
C TRP A 110 -12.27 1.50 -1.32
N ARG A 111 -12.78 2.64 -0.84
CA ARG A 111 -14.20 2.82 -0.54
C ARG A 111 -15.06 2.69 -1.78
N THR A 112 -14.61 3.17 -2.94
CA THR A 112 -15.31 2.96 -4.21
C THR A 112 -15.30 1.50 -4.62
N LEU A 113 -14.15 0.82 -4.53
CA LEU A 113 -14.03 -0.60 -4.88
C LEU A 113 -14.91 -1.50 -3.98
N LEU A 114 -14.95 -1.19 -2.68
CA LEU A 114 -15.69 -1.96 -1.67
C LEU A 114 -17.11 -1.43 -1.45
N ALA A 115 -17.54 -0.40 -2.19
CA ALA A 115 -18.85 0.23 -2.03
C ALA A 115 -20.01 -0.78 -2.08
N PRO A 116 -20.03 -1.79 -2.98
CA PRO A 116 -21.10 -2.78 -3.00
C PRO A 116 -21.26 -3.55 -1.69
N TRP A 117 -20.18 -3.78 -0.93
CA TRP A 117 -20.25 -4.49 0.35
C TRP A 117 -20.53 -3.55 1.53
N ILE A 118 -20.13 -2.29 1.42
CA ILE A 118 -20.33 -1.27 2.45
C ILE A 118 -21.78 -0.77 2.47
N ALA A 119 -22.40 -0.58 1.29
CA ALA A 119 -23.71 0.06 1.17
C ALA A 119 -24.88 -0.77 1.72
N ASP A 120 -24.68 -2.07 1.95
CA ASP A 120 -25.74 -3.00 2.35
C ASP A 120 -26.28 -2.72 3.78
N HIS A 121 -25.51 -2.06 4.67
CA HIS A 121 -25.95 -1.65 6.01
C HIS A 121 -24.98 -0.62 6.64
N PRO A 122 -25.45 0.34 7.47
CA PRO A 122 -24.57 1.31 8.15
C PRO A 122 -23.42 0.69 8.97
N ASP A 123 -23.64 -0.50 9.53
CA ASP A 123 -22.64 -1.24 10.31
C ASP A 123 -21.62 -2.03 9.48
N ASN A 124 -21.85 -2.15 8.15
CA ASN A 124 -21.02 -2.99 7.30
C ASN A 124 -19.61 -2.46 7.11
N LEU A 125 -19.35 -1.17 7.32
CA LEU A 125 -18.01 -0.62 7.17
C LEU A 125 -16.99 -1.35 8.07
N LYS A 126 -17.35 -1.61 9.34
CA LYS A 126 -16.50 -2.36 10.27
C LYS A 126 -16.43 -3.83 9.90
N GLN A 127 -17.54 -4.42 9.43
CA GLN A 127 -17.57 -5.82 9.01
C GLN A 127 -16.67 -6.05 7.80
N VAL A 128 -16.80 -5.24 6.75
CA VAL A 128 -15.93 -5.27 5.57
C VAL A 128 -14.47 -5.09 5.98
N ALA A 129 -14.15 -4.09 6.81
CA ALA A 129 -12.77 -3.87 7.28
C ALA A 129 -12.15 -5.06 8.05
N ARG A 130 -12.98 -5.93 8.63
CA ARG A 130 -12.55 -7.16 9.31
C ARG A 130 -12.55 -8.37 8.38
N SER A 131 -13.22 -8.30 7.25
CA SER A 131 -13.40 -9.42 6.33
C SER A 131 -12.41 -9.41 5.17
N VAL A 132 -11.74 -8.29 4.91
CA VAL A 132 -10.81 -8.14 3.78
C VAL A 132 -9.36 -8.00 4.21
N LEU A 133 -8.47 -8.59 3.42
CA LEU A 133 -7.02 -8.40 3.42
C LEU A 133 -6.62 -8.02 1.99
N ALA A 134 -5.99 -6.86 1.80
CA ALA A 134 -5.29 -6.56 0.56
C ALA A 134 -3.83 -6.98 0.70
N VAL A 135 -3.29 -7.68 -0.30
CA VAL A 135 -1.87 -8.03 -0.37
C VAL A 135 -1.32 -7.43 -1.67
N GLU A 136 -0.27 -6.64 -1.55
CA GLU A 136 0.43 -6.06 -2.68
C GLU A 136 1.51 -7.03 -3.16
N LEU A 137 1.58 -7.27 -4.47
CA LEU A 137 2.68 -8.01 -5.07
C LEU A 137 4.03 -7.30 -4.84
N PHE A 138 3.99 -5.97 -4.72
CA PHE A 138 5.14 -5.14 -4.46
C PHE A 138 4.76 -3.95 -3.56
N PRO A 139 5.40 -3.74 -2.41
CA PRO A 139 4.87 -2.89 -1.35
C PRO A 139 5.11 -1.38 -1.54
N TYR A 140 5.79 -0.96 -2.61
CA TYR A 140 6.23 0.43 -2.79
C TYR A 140 5.44 1.19 -3.85
N HIS A 141 5.22 2.47 -3.56
CA HIS A 141 4.42 3.38 -4.37
C HIS A 141 5.11 3.73 -5.71
N SER A 142 4.31 3.77 -6.77
CA SER A 142 4.69 4.29 -8.10
C SER A 142 3.46 4.82 -8.82
N LYS A 143 3.58 5.75 -9.77
CA LYS A 143 2.39 6.20 -10.54
C LYS A 143 1.82 5.08 -11.41
N LYS A 144 2.69 4.18 -11.89
CA LYS A 144 2.32 3.01 -12.70
C LYS A 144 3.12 1.80 -12.29
N TYR A 145 2.44 0.67 -12.14
CA TYR A 145 3.10 -0.62 -11.98
C TYR A 145 4.06 -0.90 -13.15
N GLY A 146 5.34 -1.06 -12.83
CA GLY A 146 6.33 -1.55 -13.78
C GLY A 146 6.07 -3.02 -14.07
N ARG A 147 5.94 -3.40 -15.35
CA ARG A 147 5.86 -4.81 -15.74
C ARG A 147 7.18 -5.51 -15.40
N TYR A 148 7.28 -6.09 -14.20
CA TYR A 148 8.35 -7.01 -13.86
C TYR A 148 8.18 -8.25 -14.74
N ARG A 149 9.19 -8.62 -15.55
CA ARG A 149 9.12 -9.89 -16.27
C ARG A 149 9.21 -10.99 -15.22
N ALA A 150 8.47 -12.09 -15.38
CA ALA A 150 8.48 -13.21 -14.42
C ALA A 150 9.88 -13.77 -14.10
N ARG A 151 10.85 -13.59 -15.01
CA ARG A 151 12.26 -13.97 -14.84
C ARG A 151 13.13 -12.93 -14.12
N ASP A 152 12.64 -11.71 -14.02
CA ASP A 152 13.28 -10.56 -13.34
C ASP A 152 12.58 -10.26 -12.00
N ALA A 153 11.54 -11.03 -11.66
CA ALA A 153 10.74 -10.88 -10.45
C ALA A 153 11.55 -11.39 -9.25
N ILE A 154 12.46 -10.55 -8.75
CA ILE A 154 12.79 -10.61 -7.33
C ILE A 154 11.49 -10.20 -6.62
N VAL A 155 10.88 -11.15 -5.91
CA VAL A 155 9.72 -10.87 -5.09
C VAL A 155 10.24 -10.19 -3.82
N CYS A 156 9.90 -8.92 -3.65
CA CYS A 156 10.13 -8.15 -2.43
C CYS A 156 9.14 -8.62 -1.36
N LEU A 157 9.62 -9.19 -0.23
CA LEU A 157 8.87 -9.46 1.02
C LEU A 157 9.80 -9.58 2.25
#